data_AF-A0A2S7SS80-F1
#
_entry.id   AF-A0A2S7SS80-F1
#
_cell.length_a   1.000
_cell.length_b   1.000
_cell.length_c   1.000
_cell.angle_alpha   90.00
_cell.angle_beta   90.00
_cell.angle_gamma   90.00
#
_symmetry.space_group_name_H-M   'P 1'
#
loop_
_entity.id
_entity.type
_entity.pdbx_description
1 polymer ?
#
loop_
_entity_poly.entity_id
_entity_poly.type
_entity_poly.pdbx_seq_one_letter_code
_entity_poly.pdbx_strand_id
1 'polypeptide(L)'
;MNRFLCGSLLLSVMFLLDSCSLQRLASGKKRQTTTVTVPDTTKIVVNDPNRRRIVLPEQDTVGMLPDTTGMMKQLVDMILPIYNNRVQFVTFTSKAKVHFEGPEDKQDFTANIRVKKDSVIWVDITALGGMVHAARAYITRDSFFMINYIQKTGTRIALTDVAKILPTQVDFATLQNLIIGEPLRPGNIRDIAVLGNSWLVKVQDSSYAQDLDYRKLDSVLLSNRVSTLAPNGPQATLRYDNFEAVNGKKIPSSRSVNIQNGNDKFLLEMELQNMEFDKQLETPFAIPTSYSTK
;
A
#
# COMPACT_ATOMS: atom_id res chain seq x y z
N MET A 1 7.98 4.85 -29.82
CA MET A 1 8.99 5.77 -29.25
C MET A 1 9.46 5.17 -27.93
N ASN A 2 10.75 4.84 -27.86
CA ASN A 2 11.36 3.82 -27.01
C ASN A 2 11.05 3.90 -25.50
N ARG A 3 10.48 2.83 -24.94
CA ARG A 3 10.28 2.59 -23.50
C ARG A 3 11.37 1.70 -22.86
N PHE A 4 12.45 1.39 -23.58
CA PHE A 4 13.48 0.41 -23.20
C PHE A 4 14.70 0.97 -22.44
N LEU A 5 14.56 2.05 -21.66
CA LEU A 5 15.74 2.68 -21.02
C LEU A 5 15.64 3.03 -19.52
N CYS A 6 14.61 2.56 -18.80
CA CYS A 6 14.58 2.68 -17.32
C CYS A 6 14.67 1.35 -16.57
N GLY A 7 14.49 0.20 -17.25
CA GLY A 7 14.70 -1.11 -16.62
C GLY A 7 16.15 -1.39 -16.23
N SER A 8 17.15 -0.74 -16.83
CA SER A 8 18.57 -1.04 -16.58
C SER A 8 19.13 -0.53 -15.24
N LEU A 9 18.37 0.27 -14.49
CA LEU A 9 18.78 0.71 -13.16
C LEU A 9 18.51 -0.36 -12.09
N LEU A 10 17.57 -1.28 -12.34
CA LEU A 10 17.30 -2.46 -11.52
C LEU A 10 17.91 -3.74 -12.12
N LEU A 11 17.93 -3.87 -13.46
CA LEU A 11 18.43 -5.07 -14.17
C LEU A 11 19.96 -5.28 -14.12
N SER A 12 20.73 -4.30 -13.66
CA SER A 12 22.20 -4.37 -13.66
C SER A 12 22.80 -4.95 -12.38
N VAL A 13 21.99 -5.24 -11.36
CA VAL A 13 22.44 -5.90 -10.14
C VAL A 13 22.70 -7.40 -10.37
N MET A 14 22.25 -7.98 -11.48
CA MET A 14 22.27 -9.44 -11.71
C MET A 14 23.43 -10.01 -12.55
N PHE A 15 24.34 -9.23 -13.15
CA PHE A 15 25.37 -9.82 -14.03
C PHE A 15 26.61 -10.43 -13.33
N LEU A 16 26.63 -10.57 -12.00
CA LEU A 16 27.79 -11.14 -11.28
C LEU A 16 27.48 -12.35 -10.38
N LEU A 17 26.26 -12.91 -10.39
CA LEU A 17 25.93 -14.05 -9.53
C LEU A 17 25.34 -15.29 -10.23
N ASP A 18 25.08 -15.27 -11.54
CA ASP A 18 24.48 -16.40 -12.28
C ASP A 18 25.49 -17.39 -12.89
N SER A 19 26.61 -17.63 -12.20
CA SER A 19 27.56 -18.69 -12.59
C SER A 19 27.67 -19.79 -11.53
N CYS A 20 26.55 -20.30 -11.00
CA CYS A 20 26.54 -21.64 -10.40
C CYS A 20 25.13 -22.19 -10.14
N SER A 21 24.65 -23.07 -11.03
CA SER A 21 24.10 -24.41 -10.72
C SER A 21 22.98 -24.84 -11.68
N LEU A 22 23.27 -25.96 -12.33
CA LEU A 22 22.43 -26.77 -13.20
C LEU A 22 21.37 -27.56 -12.41
N GLN A 23 20.19 -27.69 -13.03
CA GLN A 23 19.31 -28.86 -13.19
C GLN A 23 18.82 -29.68 -11.96
N ARG A 24 17.48 -29.84 -11.88
CA ARG A 24 16.69 -31.10 -11.87
C ARG A 24 15.19 -30.76 -11.83
N LEU A 25 14.43 -30.99 -12.90
CA LEU A 25 13.59 -32.17 -13.22
C LEU A 25 12.30 -32.38 -12.37
N ALA A 26 11.18 -32.11 -13.04
CA ALA A 26 9.99 -32.96 -13.25
C ALA A 26 8.89 -33.18 -12.19
N SER A 27 7.65 -33.10 -12.73
CA SER A 27 6.41 -33.86 -12.39
C SER A 27 5.35 -33.18 -11.52
N GLY A 28 4.10 -33.12 -12.01
CA GLY A 28 2.95 -32.81 -11.15
C GLY A 28 1.60 -32.40 -11.78
N LYS A 29 0.99 -33.26 -12.63
CA LYS A 29 -0.46 -33.51 -12.80
C LYS A 29 -1.48 -32.34 -12.89
N LYS A 30 -2.08 -32.18 -14.09
CA LYS A 30 -3.31 -31.42 -14.38
C LYS A 30 -4.54 -32.05 -13.70
N ARG A 31 -5.42 -31.22 -13.12
CA ARG A 31 -6.74 -31.62 -12.58
C ARG A 31 -7.85 -31.05 -13.48
N GLN A 32 -8.76 -31.93 -13.89
CA GLN A 32 -9.89 -31.67 -14.79
C GLN A 32 -11.03 -30.95 -14.06
N THR A 33 -11.68 -30.01 -14.75
CA THR A 33 -12.91 -29.33 -14.35
C THR A 33 -14.10 -30.08 -14.97
N THR A 34 -15.04 -30.55 -14.15
CA THR A 34 -16.30 -31.15 -14.60
C THR A 34 -17.41 -30.11 -14.52
N THR A 35 -17.95 -29.75 -15.68
CA THR A 35 -19.17 -28.95 -15.83
C THR A 35 -20.39 -29.86 -15.69
N VAL A 36 -21.33 -29.51 -14.81
CA VAL A 36 -22.64 -30.19 -14.69
C VAL A 36 -23.72 -29.26 -15.23
N THR A 37 -24.32 -29.68 -16.34
CA THR A 37 -25.51 -29.07 -16.95
C THR A 37 -26.74 -29.74 -16.36
N VAL A 38 -27.72 -28.96 -15.89
CA VAL A 38 -29.03 -29.45 -15.42
C VAL A 38 -30.10 -29.05 -16.45
N PRO A 39 -30.93 -29.96 -16.95
CA PRO A 39 -31.96 -29.66 -17.95
C PRO A 39 -33.26 -29.16 -17.33
N ASP A 40 -33.92 -28.31 -18.12
CA ASP A 40 -35.22 -27.67 -17.93
C ASP A 40 -36.37 -28.69 -18.02
N THR A 41 -37.35 -28.63 -17.10
CA THR A 41 -38.70 -29.17 -17.31
C THR A 41 -39.76 -28.36 -16.54
N THR A 42 -40.47 -27.54 -17.31
CA THR A 42 -41.93 -27.46 -17.45
C THR A 42 -42.82 -26.97 -16.29
N LYS A 43 -43.64 -25.99 -16.66
CA LYS A 43 -44.78 -25.34 -15.98
C LYS A 43 -45.77 -26.33 -15.36
N ILE A 44 -46.21 -26.04 -14.13
CA ILE A 44 -47.47 -26.54 -13.56
C ILE A 44 -48.36 -25.35 -13.24
N VAL A 45 -49.51 -25.29 -13.90
CA VAL A 45 -50.63 -24.40 -13.57
C VAL A 45 -51.54 -25.16 -12.61
N VAL A 46 -51.71 -24.67 -11.39
CA VAL A 46 -52.76 -25.15 -10.47
C VAL A 46 -53.83 -24.06 -10.38
N ASN A 47 -54.98 -24.31 -11.03
CA ASN A 47 -56.22 -23.60 -10.78
C ASN A 47 -56.91 -24.25 -9.58
N ASP A 48 -57.05 -23.51 -8.48
CA ASP A 48 -57.89 -23.90 -7.34
C ASP A 48 -59.06 -22.91 -7.22
N PRO A 49 -60.32 -23.35 -7.41
CA PRO A 49 -61.49 -22.49 -7.39
C PRO A 49 -62.07 -22.20 -5.99
N ASN A 50 -61.37 -22.50 -4.88
CA ASN A 50 -61.92 -22.32 -3.53
C ASN A 50 -61.03 -21.49 -2.57
N ARG A 51 -60.78 -20.20 -2.89
CA ARG A 51 -60.25 -19.25 -1.88
C ARG A 51 -61.37 -18.44 -1.23
N ARG A 52 -61.64 -18.75 0.05
CA ARG A 52 -62.27 -17.79 0.98
C ARG A 52 -61.38 -16.55 1.05
N ARG A 53 -61.95 -15.36 0.85
CA ARG A 53 -61.28 -14.08 1.13
C ARG A 53 -60.95 -14.02 2.62
N ILE A 54 -59.67 -14.16 2.97
CA ILE A 54 -59.16 -13.69 4.25
C ILE A 54 -58.89 -12.19 4.04
N VAL A 55 -59.77 -11.35 4.59
CA VAL A 55 -59.48 -9.93 4.77
C VAL A 55 -58.50 -9.85 5.93
N LEU A 56 -57.22 -9.66 5.62
CA LEU A 56 -56.22 -9.30 6.63
C LEU A 56 -56.44 -7.84 7.01
N PRO A 57 -56.47 -7.48 8.31
CA PRO A 57 -56.57 -6.09 8.71
C PRO A 57 -55.30 -5.35 8.27
N GLU A 58 -55.49 -4.23 7.60
CA GLU A 58 -54.45 -3.27 7.24
C GLU A 58 -53.88 -2.70 8.55
N GLN A 59 -52.74 -3.24 8.99
CA GLN A 59 -51.93 -2.61 10.02
C GLN A 59 -51.12 -1.51 9.34
N ASP A 60 -51.62 -0.29 9.42
CA ASP A 60 -50.86 0.93 9.20
C ASP A 60 -49.67 0.97 10.18
N THR A 61 -48.56 0.35 9.78
CA THR A 61 -47.25 0.64 10.37
C THR A 61 -46.42 1.30 9.28
N VAL A 62 -46.60 2.60 9.10
CA VAL A 62 -45.56 3.42 8.47
C VAL A 62 -44.38 3.41 9.42
N GLY A 63 -43.52 2.39 9.28
CA GLY A 63 -42.23 2.34 9.94
C GLY A 63 -41.41 3.55 9.49
N MET A 64 -41.17 4.48 10.40
CA MET A 64 -40.25 5.59 10.19
C MET A 64 -38.89 4.98 9.80
N LEU A 65 -38.45 5.22 8.56
CA LEU A 65 -37.09 4.88 8.14
C LEU A 65 -36.12 5.48 9.16
N PRO A 66 -35.12 4.74 9.65
CA PRO A 66 -34.15 5.29 10.59
C PRO A 66 -33.54 6.55 9.98
N ASP A 67 -33.43 7.62 10.78
CA ASP A 67 -32.77 8.87 10.39
C ASP A 67 -31.31 8.58 10.03
N THR A 68 -31.12 8.24 8.76
CA THR A 68 -29.85 7.76 8.21
C THR A 68 -28.83 8.90 8.22
N THR A 69 -29.32 10.14 8.14
CA THR A 69 -28.50 11.35 8.19
C THR A 69 -27.95 11.58 9.61
N GLY A 70 -28.80 11.48 10.62
CA GLY A 70 -28.41 11.62 12.03
C GLY A 70 -27.40 10.54 12.47
N MET A 71 -27.65 9.28 12.10
CA MET A 71 -26.74 8.16 12.40
C MET A 71 -25.39 8.32 11.69
N MET A 72 -25.38 8.71 10.42
CA MET A 72 -24.14 8.94 9.68
C MET A 72 -23.32 10.08 10.31
N LYS A 73 -23.98 11.18 10.72
CA LYS A 73 -23.30 12.28 11.39
C LYS A 73 -22.61 11.83 12.68
N GLN A 74 -23.27 11.03 13.51
CA GLN A 74 -22.69 10.49 14.74
C GLN A 74 -21.46 9.60 14.47
N LEU A 75 -21.51 8.77 13.42
CA LEU A 75 -20.37 7.96 13.00
C LEU A 75 -19.21 8.82 12.52
N VAL A 76 -19.46 9.87 11.73
CA VAL A 76 -18.42 10.82 11.33
C VAL A 76 -17.79 11.48 12.56
N ASP A 77 -18.60 12.00 13.49
CA ASP A 77 -18.13 12.68 14.70
C ASP A 77 -17.25 11.74 15.56
N MET A 78 -17.56 10.43 15.61
CA MET A 78 -16.77 9.42 16.30
C MET A 78 -15.44 9.08 15.59
N ILE A 79 -15.45 8.98 14.25
CA ILE A 79 -14.30 8.54 13.45
C ILE A 79 -13.33 9.67 13.14
N LEU A 80 -13.82 10.90 13.03
CA LEU A 80 -13.02 12.05 12.62
C LEU A 80 -11.75 12.25 13.48
N PRO A 81 -11.79 12.11 14.82
CA PRO A 81 -10.59 12.16 15.65
C PRO A 81 -9.57 11.05 15.32
N ILE A 82 -10.04 9.83 15.01
CA ILE A 82 -9.18 8.70 14.63
C ILE A 82 -8.52 8.96 13.27
N TYR A 83 -9.30 9.39 12.27
CA TYR A 83 -8.81 9.70 10.93
C TYR A 83 -7.79 10.86 10.91
N ASN A 84 -7.98 11.84 11.79
CA ASN A 84 -7.09 13.00 11.91
C ASN A 84 -5.92 12.77 12.87
N ASN A 85 -5.93 11.69 13.66
CA ASN A 85 -4.84 11.39 14.57
C ASN A 85 -3.62 10.89 13.78
N ARG A 86 -2.66 11.80 13.59
CA ARG A 86 -1.37 11.51 12.96
C ARG A 86 -0.30 11.28 14.00
N VAL A 87 0.59 10.35 13.74
CA VAL A 87 1.79 10.07 14.51
C VAL A 87 2.62 11.35 14.59
N GLN A 88 2.78 11.87 15.80
CA GLN A 88 3.60 13.05 16.05
C GLN A 88 5.06 12.65 16.26
N PHE A 89 5.95 13.15 15.42
CA PHE A 89 7.40 12.91 15.51
C PHE A 89 8.17 14.06 14.84
N VAL A 90 9.43 14.23 15.22
CA VAL A 90 10.39 15.11 14.56
C VAL A 90 11.29 14.30 13.64
N THR A 91 11.78 13.17 14.14
CA THR A 91 12.62 12.23 13.39
C THR A 91 12.15 10.80 13.64
N PHE A 92 12.38 9.94 12.65
CA PHE A 92 12.14 8.51 12.73
C PHE A 92 13.30 7.78 12.09
N THR A 93 13.76 6.71 12.73
CA THR A 93 14.77 5.81 12.16
C THR A 93 14.36 4.37 12.33
N SER A 94 14.68 3.55 11.34
CA SER A 94 14.46 2.11 11.42
C SER A 94 15.41 1.39 10.47
N LYS A 95 15.84 0.20 10.86
CA LYS A 95 16.30 -0.80 9.89
C LYS A 95 15.06 -1.48 9.31
N ALA A 96 15.07 -1.82 8.03
CA ALA A 96 14.00 -2.53 7.36
C ALA A 96 14.59 -3.69 6.56
N LYS A 97 14.05 -4.90 6.76
CA LYS A 97 14.24 -5.98 5.79
C LYS A 97 13.16 -5.84 4.74
N VAL A 98 13.54 -5.85 3.48
CA VAL A 98 12.64 -5.55 2.36
C VAL A 98 12.68 -6.69 1.37
N HIS A 99 11.50 -7.20 1.05
CA HIS A 99 11.25 -8.07 -0.09
C HIS A 99 10.55 -7.26 -1.17
N PHE A 100 11.11 -7.23 -2.37
CA PHE A 100 10.49 -6.57 -3.51
C PHE A 100 10.33 -7.55 -4.67
N GLU A 101 9.15 -7.57 -5.27
CA GLU A 101 8.87 -8.23 -6.53
C GLU A 101 8.20 -7.24 -7.49
N GLY A 102 8.67 -7.21 -8.73
CA GLY A 102 8.06 -6.52 -9.85
C GLY A 102 7.93 -7.45 -11.06
N PRO A 103 7.55 -6.94 -12.24
CA PRO A 103 7.37 -7.76 -13.44
C PRO A 103 8.63 -8.52 -13.88
N GLU A 104 9.80 -7.92 -13.72
CA GLU A 104 11.08 -8.47 -14.18
C GLU A 104 12.11 -8.66 -13.05
N ASP A 105 11.82 -8.17 -11.85
CA ASP A 105 12.79 -8.07 -10.76
C ASP A 105 12.25 -8.72 -9.48
N LYS A 106 13.11 -9.46 -8.79
CA LYS A 106 12.85 -9.97 -7.44
C LYS A 106 14.10 -9.80 -6.60
N GLN A 107 14.00 -9.05 -5.50
CA GLN A 107 15.17 -8.66 -4.72
C GLN A 107 14.85 -8.60 -3.23
N ASP A 108 15.77 -9.17 -2.44
CA ASP A 108 15.84 -9.01 -0.99
C ASP A 108 16.96 -8.06 -0.62
N PHE A 109 16.65 -7.04 0.18
CA PHE A 109 17.64 -6.07 0.64
C PHE A 109 17.33 -5.54 2.03
N THR A 110 18.31 -4.88 2.62
CA THR A 110 18.17 -4.18 3.89
C THR A 110 18.24 -2.68 3.64
N ALA A 111 17.26 -1.94 4.14
CA ALA A 111 17.21 -0.50 4.10
C ALA A 111 17.38 0.10 5.50
N ASN A 112 18.34 1.00 5.68
CA ASN A 112 18.43 1.84 6.87
C ASN A 112 17.72 3.16 6.57
N ILE A 113 16.52 3.30 7.11
CA ILE A 113 15.60 4.40 6.85
C ILE A 113 15.77 5.48 7.91
N ARG A 114 15.83 6.73 7.47
CA ARG A 114 15.93 7.93 8.29
C ARG A 114 14.95 8.95 7.74
N VAL A 115 14.01 9.40 8.56
CA VAL A 115 12.99 10.38 8.17
C VAL A 115 13.11 11.58 9.10
N LYS A 116 13.22 12.77 8.51
CA LYS A 116 12.94 14.04 9.20
C LYS A 116 11.58 14.51 8.73
N LYS A 117 10.64 14.62 9.66
CA LYS A 117 9.23 14.83 9.35
C LYS A 117 9.05 16.01 8.37
N ASP A 118 8.26 15.74 7.34
CA ASP A 118 7.87 16.63 6.26
C ASP A 118 9.03 17.14 5.41
N SER A 119 10.30 16.77 5.67
CA SER A 119 11.46 17.44 5.06
C SER A 119 12.36 16.50 4.25
N VAL A 120 12.74 15.36 4.83
CA VAL A 120 13.75 14.47 4.24
C VAL A 120 13.39 13.02 4.53
N ILE A 121 13.47 12.17 3.50
CA ILE A 121 13.57 10.72 3.64
C ILE A 121 14.94 10.33 3.08
N TRP A 122 15.76 9.73 3.92
CA TRP A 122 17.10 9.25 3.61
C TRP A 122 17.11 7.74 3.80
N VAL A 123 17.59 7.01 2.81
CA VAL A 123 17.59 5.55 2.82
C VAL A 123 18.94 5.05 2.33
N ASP A 124 19.62 4.25 3.15
CA ASP A 124 20.83 3.53 2.74
C ASP A 124 20.49 2.06 2.52
N ILE A 125 20.72 1.57 1.31
CA ILE A 125 20.30 0.27 0.84
C ILE A 125 21.53 -0.63 0.72
N THR A 126 21.44 -1.79 1.36
CA THR A 126 22.46 -2.83 1.35
C THR A 126 21.88 -4.15 0.88
N ALA A 127 22.62 -4.89 0.07
CA ALA A 127 22.25 -6.22 -0.44
C ALA A 127 23.10 -7.32 0.22
N LEU A 128 22.81 -8.58 -0.10
CA LEU A 128 23.54 -9.76 0.38
C LEU A 128 23.69 -9.79 1.91
N GLY A 129 22.58 -9.62 2.63
CA GLY A 129 22.55 -9.63 4.09
C GLY A 129 23.26 -8.44 4.75
N GLY A 130 23.49 -7.34 4.01
CA GLY A 130 24.12 -6.13 4.52
C GLY A 130 25.60 -5.97 4.11
N MET A 131 26.16 -6.90 3.34
CA MET A 131 27.58 -6.89 2.98
C MET A 131 27.92 -5.91 1.85
N VAL A 132 26.96 -5.62 0.97
CA VAL A 132 27.20 -4.77 -0.22
C VAL A 132 26.35 -3.52 -0.13
N HIS A 133 26.99 -2.35 -0.10
CA HIS A 133 26.29 -1.07 -0.29
C HIS A 133 25.80 -0.98 -1.73
N ALA A 134 24.49 -1.05 -1.93
CA ALA A 134 23.89 -1.10 -3.26
C ALA A 134 23.50 0.29 -3.73
N ALA A 135 22.76 1.04 -2.89
CA ALA A 135 22.28 2.36 -3.24
C ALA A 135 22.07 3.26 -2.02
N ARG A 136 21.97 4.56 -2.27
CA ARG A 136 21.48 5.55 -1.28
C ARG A 136 20.47 6.46 -1.94
N ALA A 137 19.29 6.57 -1.34
CA ALA A 137 18.27 7.53 -1.74
C ALA A 137 18.20 8.71 -0.78
N TYR A 138 17.97 9.90 -1.32
CA TYR A 138 17.69 11.12 -0.59
C TYR A 138 16.51 11.81 -1.25
N ILE A 139 15.44 11.98 -0.50
CA ILE A 139 14.16 12.44 -1.04
C ILE A 139 13.75 13.66 -0.24
N THR A 140 13.51 14.77 -0.93
CA THR A 140 12.93 16.00 -0.40
C THR A 140 11.50 16.15 -0.92
N ARG A 141 10.81 17.21 -0.51
CA ARG A 141 9.45 17.50 -0.97
C ARG A 141 9.31 17.58 -2.50
N ASP A 142 10.37 18.00 -3.19
CA ASP A 142 10.37 18.35 -4.61
C ASP A 142 11.35 17.53 -5.46
N SER A 143 12.28 16.82 -4.83
CA SER A 143 13.40 16.18 -5.52
C SER A 143 13.65 14.77 -5.02
N PHE A 144 14.04 13.91 -5.95
CA PHE A 144 14.55 12.58 -5.68
C PHE A 144 16.01 12.51 -6.15
N PHE A 145 16.88 12.14 -5.23
CA PHE A 145 18.29 11.88 -5.50
C PHE A 145 18.61 10.43 -5.18
N MET A 146 19.44 9.79 -6.01
CA MET A 146 19.92 8.46 -5.74
C MET A 146 21.37 8.29 -6.17
N ILE A 147 22.13 7.55 -5.37
CA ILE A 147 23.45 7.03 -5.72
C ILE A 147 23.30 5.53 -5.91
N ASN A 148 23.72 5.00 -7.05
CA ASN A 148 23.93 3.58 -7.25
C ASN A 148 25.43 3.30 -7.11
N TYR A 149 25.82 2.64 -6.01
CA TYR A 149 27.22 2.37 -5.71
C TYR A 149 27.81 1.25 -6.59
N ILE A 150 26.97 0.33 -7.07
CA ILE A 150 27.38 -0.78 -7.93
C ILE A 150 27.75 -0.24 -9.32
N GLN A 151 26.87 0.58 -9.90
CA GLN A 151 27.07 1.18 -11.21
C GLN A 151 27.93 2.45 -11.19
N LYS A 152 28.22 2.98 -10.00
CA LYS A 152 28.89 4.29 -9.81
C LYS A 152 28.17 5.41 -10.55
N THR A 153 26.85 5.47 -10.40
CA THR A 153 26.00 6.50 -11.01
C THR A 153 25.25 7.30 -9.95
N GLY A 154 24.96 8.55 -10.29
CA GLY A 154 24.07 9.42 -9.53
C GLY A 154 22.87 9.83 -10.38
N THR A 155 21.69 9.88 -9.78
CA THR A 155 20.46 10.34 -10.42
C THR A 155 19.91 11.52 -9.64
N ARG A 156 19.51 12.57 -10.35
CA ARG A 156 18.75 13.69 -9.76
C ARG A 156 17.55 14.02 -10.63
N ILE A 157 16.35 13.82 -10.09
CA ILE A 157 15.10 14.15 -10.79
C ILE A 157 14.15 14.91 -9.87
N ALA A 158 13.22 15.64 -10.47
CA ALA A 158 12.08 16.18 -9.74
C ALA A 158 11.19 15.03 -9.24
N LEU A 159 10.54 15.19 -8.09
CA LEU A 159 9.64 14.19 -7.54
C LEU A 159 8.39 13.99 -8.44
N THR A 160 8.01 15.00 -9.21
CA THR A 160 6.99 14.92 -10.27
C THR A 160 7.35 13.95 -11.41
N ASP A 161 8.63 13.58 -11.52
CA ASP A 161 9.15 12.65 -12.51
C ASP A 161 9.46 11.26 -11.92
N VAL A 162 9.16 11.03 -10.63
CA VAL A 162 9.57 9.81 -9.92
C VAL A 162 8.93 8.54 -10.48
N ALA A 163 7.80 8.65 -11.18
CA ALA A 163 7.18 7.52 -11.89
C ALA A 163 8.07 6.94 -13.01
N LYS A 164 9.18 7.60 -13.38
CA LYS A 164 10.21 7.05 -14.27
C LYS A 164 11.02 5.92 -13.62
N ILE A 165 11.10 5.92 -12.28
CA ILE A 165 11.94 5.01 -11.50
C ILE A 165 11.17 4.21 -10.44
N LEU A 166 9.98 4.66 -10.04
CA LEU A 166 9.08 3.97 -9.12
C LEU A 166 7.85 3.44 -9.87
N PRO A 167 7.17 2.39 -9.34
CA PRO A 167 6.01 1.77 -9.98
C PRO A 167 4.83 2.70 -10.29
N THR A 168 4.73 3.83 -9.58
CA THR A 168 3.64 4.79 -9.69
C THR A 168 4.10 6.19 -9.29
N GLN A 169 3.33 7.21 -9.68
CA GLN A 169 3.56 8.58 -9.22
C GLN A 169 3.24 8.67 -7.73
N VAL A 170 4.21 9.18 -6.96
CA VAL A 170 4.09 9.41 -5.52
C VAL A 170 4.62 10.79 -5.18
N ASP A 171 4.06 11.38 -4.14
CA ASP A 171 4.61 12.58 -3.51
C ASP A 171 5.34 12.23 -2.21
N PHE A 172 6.00 13.23 -1.62
CA PHE A 172 6.79 13.05 -0.41
C PHE A 172 5.93 12.57 0.77
N ALA A 173 4.73 13.14 0.93
CA ALA A 173 3.83 12.79 2.02
C ALA A 173 3.36 11.34 1.90
N THR A 174 3.07 10.87 0.69
CA THR A 174 2.69 9.48 0.40
C THR A 174 3.81 8.51 0.83
N LEU A 175 5.06 8.82 0.48
CA LEU A 175 6.22 8.00 0.88
C LEU A 175 6.44 8.01 2.40
N GLN A 176 6.35 9.18 3.03
CA GLN A 176 6.45 9.30 4.49
C GLN A 176 5.35 8.49 5.18
N ASN A 177 4.10 8.64 4.74
CA ASN A 177 2.95 7.97 5.33
C ASN A 177 3.03 6.45 5.14
N LEU A 178 3.54 5.98 4.00
CA LEU A 178 3.84 4.56 3.79
C LEU A 178 4.84 4.03 4.82
N ILE A 179 5.96 4.76 5.04
CA ILE A 179 7.01 4.36 5.97
C ILE A 179 6.49 4.32 7.41
N ILE A 180 5.68 5.31 7.81
CA ILE A 180 5.17 5.40 9.19
C ILE A 180 4.00 4.42 9.41
N GLY A 181 3.18 4.15 8.39
CA GLY A 181 1.97 3.33 8.51
C GLY A 181 0.71 4.17 8.70
N GLU A 182 0.63 5.30 8.02
CA GLU A 182 -0.53 6.21 8.02
C GLU A 182 -1.34 6.12 6.72
N PRO A 183 -2.58 6.63 6.70
CA PRO A 183 -3.30 6.84 5.45
C PRO A 183 -2.46 7.60 4.43
N LEU A 184 -2.32 7.05 3.23
CA LEU A 184 -1.39 7.53 2.21
C LEU A 184 -1.73 8.94 1.72
N ARG A 185 -3.01 9.27 1.64
CA ARG A 185 -3.49 10.56 1.13
C ARG A 185 -4.44 11.21 2.14
N PRO A 186 -4.47 12.55 2.21
CA PRO A 186 -5.60 13.24 2.83
C PRO A 186 -6.87 13.05 1.99
N GLY A 187 -8.02 13.41 2.54
CA GLY A 187 -9.27 13.45 1.81
C GLY A 187 -10.47 13.64 2.72
N ASN A 188 -11.65 13.73 2.13
CA ASN A 188 -12.89 13.87 2.87
C ASN A 188 -13.53 12.51 3.08
N ILE A 189 -14.02 12.26 4.30
CA ILE A 189 -14.82 11.06 4.60
C ILE A 189 -16.10 11.12 3.75
N ARG A 190 -16.36 10.04 3.01
CA ARG A 190 -17.54 9.86 2.15
C ARG A 190 -18.55 8.90 2.73
N ASP A 191 -18.07 7.88 3.43
CA ASP A 191 -18.88 6.80 3.96
C ASP A 191 -18.12 6.09 5.09
N ILE A 192 -18.86 5.49 6.02
CA ILE A 192 -18.33 4.68 7.11
C ILE A 192 -19.18 3.43 7.25
N ALA A 193 -18.57 2.27 7.08
CA ALA A 193 -19.19 0.99 7.39
C ALA A 193 -18.62 0.39 8.68
N VAL A 194 -19.49 -0.20 9.50
CA VAL A 194 -19.12 -0.87 10.74
C VAL A 194 -18.98 -2.37 10.46
N LEU A 195 -17.77 -2.91 10.55
CA LEU A 195 -17.46 -4.29 10.17
C LEU A 195 -16.95 -5.08 11.38
N GLY A 196 -17.85 -5.71 12.14
CA GLY A 196 -17.46 -6.51 13.32
C GLY A 196 -16.56 -5.72 14.28
N ASN A 197 -15.26 -6.01 14.26
CA ASN A 197 -14.23 -5.39 15.11
C ASN A 197 -13.49 -4.20 14.49
N SER A 198 -13.91 -3.72 13.31
CA SER A 198 -13.29 -2.58 12.64
C SER A 198 -14.31 -1.60 12.06
N TRP A 199 -13.81 -0.44 11.65
CA TRP A 199 -14.53 0.56 10.85
C TRP A 199 -13.86 0.67 9.50
N LEU A 200 -14.64 0.52 8.43
CA LEU A 200 -14.20 0.81 7.07
C LEU A 200 -14.58 2.25 6.72
N VAL A 201 -13.59 3.12 6.66
CA VAL A 201 -13.76 4.55 6.40
C VAL A 201 -13.38 4.83 4.95
N LYS A 202 -14.35 5.22 4.13
CA LYS A 202 -14.11 5.61 2.74
C LYS A 202 -13.77 7.09 2.68
N VAL A 203 -12.63 7.41 2.08
CA VAL A 203 -12.07 8.77 2.00
C VAL A 203 -11.76 9.09 0.55
N GLN A 204 -12.02 10.32 0.12
CA GLN A 204 -11.75 10.73 -1.27
C GLN A 204 -11.26 12.18 -1.37
N ASP A 205 -10.25 12.41 -2.21
CA ASP A 205 -9.79 13.73 -2.65
C ASP A 205 -10.18 13.98 -4.14
N SER A 206 -9.56 14.96 -4.80
CA SER A 206 -9.84 15.27 -6.21
C SER A 206 -9.39 14.21 -7.22
N SER A 207 -8.51 13.29 -6.80
CA SER A 207 -7.77 12.40 -7.71
C SER A 207 -7.74 10.94 -7.24
N TYR A 208 -8.01 10.66 -5.97
CA TYR A 208 -7.91 9.34 -5.35
C TYR A 208 -9.11 9.04 -4.44
N ALA A 209 -9.47 7.76 -4.40
CA ALA A 209 -10.30 7.16 -3.37
C ALA A 209 -9.46 6.22 -2.49
N GLN A 210 -9.79 6.17 -1.20
CA GLN A 210 -9.16 5.31 -0.21
C GLN A 210 -10.22 4.61 0.65
N ASP A 211 -10.02 3.32 0.90
CA ASP A 211 -10.74 2.58 1.92
C ASP A 211 -9.77 2.26 3.06
N LEU A 212 -10.04 2.82 4.24
CA LEU A 212 -9.20 2.72 5.43
C LEU A 212 -9.87 1.83 6.47
N ASP A 213 -9.24 0.73 6.83
CA ASP A 213 -9.76 -0.21 7.82
C ASP A 213 -9.13 0.04 9.19
N TYR A 214 -9.89 0.59 10.14
CA TYR A 214 -9.42 0.91 11.48
C TYR A 214 -9.95 -0.08 12.51
N ARG A 215 -9.07 -0.64 13.32
CA ARG A 215 -9.47 -1.56 14.41
C ARG A 215 -10.15 -0.79 15.54
N LYS A 216 -11.30 -1.29 16.01
CA LYS A 216 -12.08 -0.64 17.08
C LYS A 216 -11.38 -0.56 18.43
N LEU A 217 -10.63 -1.61 18.77
CA LEU A 217 -10.01 -1.78 20.09
C LEU A 217 -9.03 -0.65 20.40
N ASP A 218 -8.24 -0.24 19.41
CA ASP A 218 -7.10 0.65 19.60
C ASP A 218 -6.86 1.64 18.47
N SER A 219 -7.81 1.75 17.54
CA SER A 219 -7.85 2.75 16.47
C SER A 219 -6.65 2.72 15.52
N VAL A 220 -5.91 1.61 15.45
CA VAL A 220 -4.82 1.46 14.48
C VAL A 220 -5.36 1.16 13.08
N LEU A 221 -4.67 1.66 12.05
CA LEU A 221 -4.97 1.37 10.66
C LEU A 221 -4.45 -0.02 10.28
N LEU A 222 -5.33 -0.96 9.97
CA LEU A 222 -4.99 -2.34 9.57
C LEU A 222 -4.71 -2.46 8.07
N SER A 223 -5.46 -1.72 7.25
CA SER A 223 -5.26 -1.71 5.81
C SER A 223 -5.66 -0.39 5.17
N ASN A 224 -5.04 -0.10 4.04
CA ASN A 224 -5.41 1.02 3.18
C ASN A 224 -5.45 0.53 1.73
N ARG A 225 -6.63 0.55 1.12
CA ARG A 225 -6.77 0.36 -0.32
C ARG A 225 -6.93 1.71 -0.98
N VAL A 226 -6.03 2.07 -1.88
CA VAL A 226 -6.05 3.33 -2.64
C VAL A 226 -6.21 3.05 -4.12
N SER A 227 -7.01 3.85 -4.80
CA SER A 227 -7.16 3.83 -6.26
C SER A 227 -7.23 5.23 -6.82
N THR A 228 -6.68 5.44 -8.01
CA THR A 228 -6.95 6.67 -8.76
C THR A 228 -8.40 6.71 -9.20
N LEU A 229 -8.99 7.90 -9.22
CA LEU A 229 -10.31 8.12 -9.82
C LEU A 229 -10.28 8.03 -11.36
N ALA A 230 -9.11 8.14 -11.97
CA ALA A 230 -8.94 7.95 -13.41
C ALA A 230 -9.20 6.46 -13.80
N PRO A 231 -9.92 6.21 -14.91
CA PRO A 231 -10.13 4.85 -15.40
C PRO A 231 -8.82 4.12 -15.64
N ASN A 232 -8.73 2.87 -15.20
CA ASN A 232 -7.54 2.01 -15.36
C ASN A 232 -6.24 2.56 -14.76
N GLY A 233 -6.31 3.59 -13.90
CA GLY A 233 -5.11 4.10 -13.24
C GLY A 233 -4.66 3.19 -12.08
N PRO A 234 -3.48 3.49 -11.50
CA PRO A 234 -2.88 2.66 -10.46
C PRO A 234 -3.78 2.44 -9.24
N GLN A 235 -3.67 1.24 -8.68
CA GLN A 235 -4.32 0.86 -7.42
C GLN A 235 -3.27 0.22 -6.51
N ALA A 236 -3.41 0.43 -5.20
CA ALA A 236 -2.58 -0.23 -4.22
C ALA A 236 -3.40 -0.72 -3.03
N THR A 237 -3.01 -1.88 -2.49
CA THR A 237 -3.53 -2.39 -1.23
C THR A 237 -2.37 -2.55 -0.26
N LEU A 238 -2.48 -1.85 0.87
CA LEU A 238 -1.52 -1.86 1.96
C LEU A 238 -2.12 -2.62 3.12
N ARG A 239 -1.32 -3.49 3.73
CA ARG A 239 -1.64 -4.19 4.98
C ARG A 239 -0.58 -3.89 6.02
N TYR A 240 -1.03 -3.68 7.24
CA TYR A 240 -0.21 -3.33 8.40
C TYR A 240 -0.45 -4.36 9.49
N ASP A 241 0.63 -4.99 9.97
CA ASP A 241 0.59 -6.07 10.95
C ASP A 241 1.70 -5.87 11.99
N ASN A 242 1.70 -6.71 13.03
CA ASN A 242 2.72 -6.72 14.10
C ASN A 242 2.95 -5.34 14.75
N PHE A 243 1.91 -4.75 15.32
CA PHE A 243 2.00 -3.43 15.94
C PHE A 243 2.84 -3.46 17.22
N GLU A 244 3.82 -2.56 17.28
CA GLU A 244 4.70 -2.37 18.43
C GLU A 244 4.44 -1.01 19.09
N ALA A 245 4.59 -0.96 20.42
CA ALA A 245 4.51 0.29 21.17
C ALA A 245 5.91 0.92 21.26
N VAL A 246 6.12 2.06 20.59
CA VAL A 246 7.39 2.81 20.58
C VAL A 246 7.12 4.25 21.00
N ASN A 247 7.71 4.71 22.11
CA ASN A 247 7.48 6.04 22.68
C ASN A 247 5.97 6.40 22.80
N GLY A 248 5.17 5.45 23.28
CA GLY A 248 3.71 5.59 23.44
C GLY A 248 2.90 5.58 22.14
N LYS A 249 3.53 5.29 20.99
CA LYS A 249 2.87 5.20 19.67
C LYS A 249 2.76 3.74 19.26
N LYS A 250 1.63 3.35 18.66
CA LYS A 250 1.48 2.03 18.04
C LYS A 250 1.87 2.11 16.58
N ILE A 251 2.99 1.49 16.22
CA ILE A 251 3.55 1.51 14.87
C ILE A 251 3.57 0.08 14.32
N PRO A 252 3.06 -0.19 13.10
CA PRO A 252 3.19 -1.51 12.51
C PRO A 252 4.65 -1.79 12.17
N SER A 253 5.21 -2.88 12.69
CA SER A 253 6.54 -3.30 12.25
C SER A 253 6.51 -4.02 10.91
N SER A 254 5.40 -4.67 10.56
CA SER A 254 5.23 -5.36 9.28
C SER A 254 4.30 -4.60 8.34
N ARG A 255 4.69 -4.48 7.06
CA ARG A 255 3.86 -3.89 6.01
C ARG A 255 3.96 -4.70 4.72
N SER A 256 2.83 -4.92 4.06
CA SER A 256 2.78 -5.48 2.71
C SER A 256 2.04 -4.53 1.79
N VAL A 257 2.64 -4.17 0.67
CA VAL A 257 2.11 -3.24 -0.33
C VAL A 257 2.01 -3.97 -1.65
N ASN A 258 0.79 -4.13 -2.15
CA ASN A 258 0.51 -4.69 -3.46
C ASN A 258 0.07 -3.56 -4.37
N ILE A 259 0.82 -3.28 -5.44
CA ILE A 259 0.50 -2.23 -6.41
C ILE A 259 0.15 -2.90 -7.73
N GLN A 260 -0.95 -2.46 -8.34
CA GLN A 260 -1.32 -2.79 -9.71
C GLN A 260 -1.35 -1.52 -10.55
N ASN A 261 -0.56 -1.47 -11.61
CA ASN A 261 -0.52 -0.37 -12.57
C ASN A 261 -0.69 -0.94 -13.98
N GLY A 262 -1.91 -0.89 -14.50
CA GLY A 262 -2.27 -1.64 -15.71
C GLY A 262 -2.07 -3.16 -15.52
N ASN A 263 -1.20 -3.75 -16.34
CA ASN A 263 -0.87 -5.18 -16.26
C ASN A 263 0.29 -5.47 -15.28
N ASP A 264 1.04 -4.44 -14.89
CA ASP A 264 2.21 -4.59 -14.04
C ASP A 264 1.77 -4.72 -12.58
N LYS A 265 2.37 -5.69 -11.89
CA LYS A 265 2.13 -5.96 -10.47
C LYS A 265 3.42 -5.84 -9.71
N PHE A 266 3.34 -5.22 -8.55
CA PHE A 266 4.46 -5.05 -7.65
C PHE A 266 4.06 -5.46 -6.24
N LEU A 267 4.95 -6.18 -5.56
CA LEU A 267 4.86 -6.53 -4.16
C LEU A 267 6.04 -5.90 -3.44
N LEU A 268 5.76 -5.20 -2.34
CA LEU A 268 6.78 -4.71 -1.41
C LEU A 268 6.38 -5.17 -0.01
N GLU A 269 7.20 -5.98 0.61
CA GLU A 269 7.06 -6.39 2.01
C GLU A 269 8.20 -5.78 2.81
N MET A 270 7.87 -5.18 3.95
CA MET A 270 8.82 -4.49 4.82
C MET A 270 8.63 -4.93 6.25
N GLU A 271 9.72 -5.40 6.86
CA GLU A 271 9.81 -5.72 8.28
C GLU A 271 10.75 -4.71 8.95
N LEU A 272 10.18 -3.79 9.72
CA LEU A 272 10.90 -2.79 10.49
C LEU A 272 11.50 -3.38 11.75
N GLN A 273 12.70 -2.92 12.07
CA GLN A 273 13.46 -3.30 13.25
C GLN A 273 14.14 -2.06 13.82
N ASN A 274 14.29 -2.02 15.14
CA ASN A 274 14.98 -0.94 15.84
C ASN A 274 14.36 0.43 15.52
N MET A 275 13.03 0.51 15.62
CA MET A 275 12.30 1.76 15.42
C MET A 275 12.62 2.74 16.55
N GLU A 276 13.10 3.92 16.18
CA GLU A 276 13.36 5.00 17.13
C GLU A 276 12.73 6.31 16.64
N PHE A 277 12.21 7.09 17.59
CA PHE A 277 11.63 8.40 17.32
C PHE A 277 12.40 9.49 18.06
N ASP A 278 12.41 10.68 17.47
CA ASP A 278 12.86 11.93 18.09
C ASP A 278 14.33 11.90 18.56
N LYS A 279 15.15 11.11 17.87
CA LYS A 279 16.61 11.10 18.02
C LYS A 279 17.26 12.13 17.10
N GLN A 280 18.42 12.66 17.53
CA GLN A 280 19.24 13.47 16.65
C GLN A 280 19.66 12.63 15.43
N LEU A 281 19.50 13.22 14.25
CA LEU A 281 19.62 12.50 12.99
C LEU A 281 20.45 13.30 12.00
N GLU A 282 21.48 12.66 11.47
CA GLU A 282 22.24 13.18 10.34
C GLU A 282 21.77 12.50 9.04
N THR A 283 21.77 13.27 7.95
CA THR A 283 21.36 12.79 6.63
C THR A 283 22.41 13.17 5.57
N PRO A 284 23.68 12.73 5.72
CA PRO A 284 24.73 13.11 4.79
C PRO A 284 24.43 12.55 3.40
N PHE A 285 24.55 13.40 2.38
CA PHE A 285 24.37 13.01 1.00
C PHE A 285 25.27 13.84 0.09
N ALA A 286 26.16 13.16 -0.63
CA ALA A 286 27.01 13.75 -1.65
C ALA A 286 27.28 12.67 -2.69
N ILE A 287 27.02 12.97 -3.95
CA ILE A 287 27.39 12.09 -5.06
C ILE A 287 28.91 12.18 -5.23
N PRO A 288 29.67 11.07 -5.19
CA PRO A 288 31.10 11.13 -5.40
C PRO A 288 31.45 11.72 -6.77
N THR A 289 32.49 12.54 -6.84
CA THR A 289 32.89 13.23 -8.08
C THR A 289 33.31 12.29 -9.21
N SER A 290 33.69 11.05 -8.88
CA SER A 290 34.04 10.00 -9.84
C SER A 290 32.83 9.31 -10.46
N TYR A 291 31.60 9.61 -10.02
CA TYR A 291 30.39 8.94 -10.47
C TYR A 291 29.77 9.69 -11.65
N SER A 292 29.16 8.95 -12.58
CA SER A 292 28.43 9.56 -13.69
C SER A 292 27.05 10.02 -13.23
N THR A 293 26.71 11.30 -13.45
CA THR A 293 25.42 11.87 -13.07
C THR A 293 24.46 11.95 -14.25
N LYS A 294 23.20 11.58 -14.03
CA LYS A 294 22.10 11.70 -15.00
C LYS A 294 20.91 12.46 -14.42
#